data_AF-A0A7V7ZE45-F1
#
_entry.id   AF-A0A7V7ZE45-F1
#
_cell.length_a   1.000
_cell.length_b   1.000
_cell.length_c   1.000
_cell.angle_alpha   90.00
_cell.angle_beta   90.00
_cell.angle_gamma   90.00
#
_symmetry.space_group_name_H-M   'P 1'
#
loop_
_entity.id
_entity.type
_entity.pdbx_description
1 polymer ?
#
loop_
_entity_poly.entity_id
_entity_poly.type
_entity_poly.pdbx_seq_one_letter_code
_entity_poly.pdbx_strand_id
1 'polypeptide(L)'
;MQAYHSNPTVRDDCIAQLRKQAEQKRLAPGPLAWNGEKGSLIGCLLESEDLVKWENDLGLPQWLATTADGIAAQQQTIDDALDFGIRLLNAIRPGADVSPAASAVILSVLADARAFVGQSTDVPAELDAVLQQVQSLQQQVMAGQRPVPADWRAARRSATGVTDGLDSELLQSLAVCVETAAWDPSTSKAVVYDTLRVYSKAAISKADVESGYTKEDDTNIRTHLKLMWDTHLASKPELQEQGITVFSLLAEHHPDVHDKIVWKNRIDRDAIISANRRAADVLIEQLKQA
;
A
#
# COMPACT_ATOMS: atom_id res chain seq x y z
N MET A 1 14.46 19.13 8.07
CA MET A 1 13.50 18.79 9.15
C MET A 1 14.26 17.94 10.17
N GLN A 2 14.02 18.04 11.48
CA GLN A 2 14.74 17.25 12.49
C GLN A 2 13.79 16.35 13.26
N ALA A 3 13.90 15.05 13.06
CA ALA A 3 13.05 14.05 13.70
C ALA A 3 13.06 14.21 15.23
N TYR A 4 11.88 14.16 15.82
CA TYR A 4 11.63 14.30 17.25
C TYR A 4 12.21 15.59 17.86
N HIS A 5 12.41 16.63 17.04
CA HIS A 5 13.09 17.86 17.42
C HIS A 5 14.48 17.61 18.06
N SER A 6 15.17 16.55 17.62
CA SER A 6 16.43 16.09 18.21
C SER A 6 16.33 15.65 19.69
N ASN A 7 15.11 15.44 20.20
CA ASN A 7 14.84 15.04 21.57
C ASN A 7 14.35 13.57 21.65
N PRO A 8 15.14 12.63 22.19
CA PRO A 8 14.73 11.23 22.32
C PRO A 8 13.47 11.04 23.19
N THR A 9 13.21 11.93 24.15
CA THR A 9 12.00 11.85 24.99
C THR A 9 10.73 11.96 24.17
N VAL A 10 10.72 12.77 23.10
CA VAL A 10 9.53 12.91 22.23
C VAL A 10 9.18 11.58 21.56
N ARG A 11 10.19 10.83 21.07
CA ARG A 11 9.98 9.49 20.53
C ARG A 11 9.45 8.53 21.59
N ASP A 12 10.04 8.56 22.78
CA ASP A 12 9.68 7.64 23.86
C ASP A 12 8.24 7.90 24.36
N ASP A 13 7.84 9.17 24.45
CA ASP A 13 6.47 9.59 24.76
C ASP A 13 5.48 9.12 23.68
N CYS A 14 5.86 9.19 22.40
CA CYS A 14 5.05 8.64 21.31
C CYS A 14 4.82 7.13 21.45
N ILE A 15 5.88 6.38 21.74
CA ILE A 15 5.80 4.93 21.92
C ILE A 15 4.92 4.60 23.14
N ALA A 16 5.08 5.34 24.24
CA ALA A 16 4.26 5.16 25.44
C ALA A 16 2.78 5.46 25.17
N GLN A 17 2.49 6.55 24.46
CA GLN A 17 1.13 6.92 24.06
C GLN A 17 0.51 5.83 23.17
N LEU A 18 1.23 5.34 22.16
CA LEU A 18 0.73 4.30 21.28
C LEU A 18 0.38 3.00 22.04
N ARG A 19 1.25 2.58 22.97
CA ARG A 19 0.99 1.42 23.85
C ARG A 19 -0.25 1.63 24.72
N LYS A 20 -0.38 2.81 25.33
CA LYS A 20 -1.55 3.17 26.14
C LYS A 20 -2.85 3.09 25.31
N GLN A 21 -2.86 3.56 24.07
CA GLN A 21 -4.04 3.48 23.20
C GLN A 21 -4.39 2.01 22.85
N ALA A 22 -3.38 1.17 22.63
CA ALA A 22 -3.57 -0.26 22.39
C ALA A 22 -4.16 -0.97 23.61
N GLU A 23 -3.63 -0.72 24.81
CA GLU A 23 -4.16 -1.26 26.08
C GLU A 23 -5.63 -0.88 26.30
N GLN A 24 -6.00 0.33 25.89
CA GLN A 24 -7.37 0.84 25.92
C GLN A 24 -8.26 0.33 24.78
N LYS A 25 -7.73 -0.55 23.90
CA LYS A 25 -8.42 -1.11 22.72
C LYS A 25 -8.96 -0.02 21.77
N ARG A 26 -8.20 1.07 21.64
CA ARG A 26 -8.56 2.22 20.81
C ARG A 26 -8.01 2.16 19.39
N LEU A 27 -7.02 1.31 19.13
CA LEU A 27 -6.52 1.07 17.78
C LEU A 27 -7.59 0.37 16.92
N ALA A 28 -7.79 0.90 15.73
CA ALA A 28 -8.67 0.37 14.70
C ALA A 28 -7.95 0.41 13.33
N PRO A 29 -8.11 -0.60 12.48
CA PRO A 29 -7.57 -0.56 11.12
C PRO A 29 -8.21 0.57 10.32
N GLY A 30 -7.41 1.33 9.58
CA GLY A 30 -7.89 2.37 8.68
C GLY A 30 -6.87 3.47 8.43
N PRO A 31 -7.05 4.27 7.38
CA PRO A 31 -6.17 5.38 7.07
C PRO A 31 -6.49 6.59 7.95
N LEU A 32 -5.48 7.15 8.62
CA LEU A 32 -5.47 8.47 9.27
C LEU A 32 -6.81 8.94 9.85
N ALA A 33 -7.36 8.12 10.73
CA ALA A 33 -8.67 8.33 11.34
C ALA A 33 -8.57 8.48 12.86
N TRP A 34 -9.36 9.38 13.43
CA TRP A 34 -9.58 9.53 14.86
C TRP A 34 -10.99 10.09 15.14
N ASN A 35 -11.84 9.30 15.82
CA ASN A 35 -13.22 9.69 16.10
C ASN A 35 -13.46 10.14 17.56
N GLY A 36 -12.39 10.33 18.34
CA GLY A 36 -12.45 10.65 19.77
C GLY A 36 -12.46 9.42 20.69
N GLU A 37 -12.78 8.23 20.18
CA GLU A 37 -12.76 6.98 20.94
C GLU A 37 -11.74 5.99 20.41
N LYS A 38 -11.65 5.87 19.09
CA LYS A 38 -10.78 4.97 18.35
C LYS A 38 -10.14 5.67 17.17
N GLY A 39 -9.04 5.11 16.70
CA GLY A 39 -8.37 5.60 15.51
C GLY A 39 -7.38 4.62 14.91
N SER A 40 -6.90 5.03 13.74
CA SER A 40 -5.72 4.47 13.07
C SER A 40 -4.47 4.53 13.95
N LEU A 41 -3.36 3.95 13.50
CA LEU A 41 -2.10 3.94 14.24
C LEU A 41 -1.63 5.36 14.58
N ILE A 42 -1.57 6.24 13.58
CA ILE A 42 -1.18 7.64 13.74
C ILE A 42 -2.31 8.45 14.35
N GLY A 43 -3.56 8.19 13.99
CA GLY A 43 -4.72 8.86 14.60
C GLY A 43 -4.78 8.66 16.12
N CYS A 44 -4.52 7.45 16.62
CA CYS A 44 -4.38 7.16 18.04
C CYS A 44 -3.17 7.84 18.67
N LEU A 45 -2.03 7.87 17.97
CA LEU A 45 -0.83 8.52 18.45
C LEU A 45 -1.04 10.02 18.67
N LEU A 46 -1.69 10.69 17.70
CA LEU A 46 -1.93 12.13 17.71
C LEU A 46 -3.20 12.54 18.45
N GLU A 47 -4.11 11.59 18.69
CA GLU A 47 -5.51 11.84 19.05
C GLU A 47 -6.17 12.86 18.12
N SER A 48 -5.83 12.77 16.82
CA SER A 48 -6.18 13.75 15.79
C SER A 48 -5.93 13.18 14.39
N GLU A 49 -6.58 13.76 13.38
CA GLU A 49 -6.33 13.52 11.97
C GLU A 49 -5.47 14.63 11.33
N ASP A 50 -4.99 15.59 12.14
CA ASP A 50 -4.23 16.74 11.64
C ASP A 50 -2.75 16.39 11.40
N LEU A 51 -2.37 16.28 10.12
CA LEU A 51 -0.99 16.04 9.70
C LEU A 51 -0.04 17.22 9.96
N VAL A 52 -0.57 18.43 10.16
CA VAL A 52 0.25 19.57 10.58
C VAL A 52 0.72 19.37 12.03
N LYS A 53 -0.11 18.75 12.88
CA LYS A 53 0.27 18.36 14.24
C LYS A 53 1.40 17.33 14.22
N TRP A 54 1.33 16.32 13.35
CA TRP A 54 2.42 15.35 13.16
C TRP A 54 3.76 16.03 12.87
N GLU A 55 3.76 16.98 11.94
CA GLU A 55 4.96 17.69 11.54
C GLU A 55 5.48 18.63 12.63
N ASN A 56 4.58 19.37 13.29
CA ASN A 56 4.94 20.35 14.31
C ASN A 56 5.37 19.72 15.63
N ASP A 57 4.71 18.64 16.06
CA ASP A 57 4.94 18.01 17.37
C ASP A 57 6.07 16.98 17.33
N LEU A 58 6.30 16.35 16.17
CA LEU A 58 7.30 15.29 16.02
C LEU A 58 8.46 15.67 15.10
N GLY A 59 8.37 16.75 14.33
CA GLY A 59 9.39 17.08 13.34
C GLY A 59 9.56 15.98 12.29
N LEU A 60 8.46 15.32 11.89
CA LEU A 60 8.44 14.25 10.90
C LEU A 60 7.59 14.65 9.69
N PRO A 61 7.96 14.22 8.47
CA PRO A 61 7.26 14.66 7.27
C PRO A 61 5.89 13.96 7.15
N GLN A 62 4.91 14.67 6.59
CA GLN A 62 3.53 14.18 6.50
C GLN A 62 3.39 12.90 5.67
N TRP A 63 4.26 12.67 4.69
CA TRP A 63 4.24 11.43 3.91
C TRP A 63 4.48 10.19 4.78
N LEU A 64 5.23 10.35 5.87
CA LEU A 64 5.55 9.23 6.74
C LEU A 64 4.32 8.81 7.56
N ALA A 65 3.51 9.76 8.01
CA ALA A 65 2.26 9.47 8.72
C ALA A 65 1.27 8.69 7.84
N THR A 66 1.02 9.17 6.63
CA THR A 66 0.09 8.51 5.68
C THR A 66 0.58 7.11 5.30
N THR A 67 1.89 6.96 5.09
CA THR A 67 2.51 5.67 4.77
C THR A 67 2.46 4.70 5.95
N ALA A 68 2.73 5.18 7.16
CA ALA A 68 2.67 4.37 8.37
C ALA A 68 1.26 3.82 8.61
N ASP A 69 0.23 4.67 8.55
CA ASP A 69 -1.16 4.21 8.68
C ASP A 69 -1.57 3.27 7.56
N GLY A 70 -1.15 3.58 6.33
CA GLY A 70 -1.39 2.73 5.18
C GLY A 70 -0.86 1.31 5.37
N ILE A 71 0.36 1.17 5.87
CA ILE A 71 0.97 -0.14 6.17
C ILE A 71 0.33 -0.80 7.39
N ALA A 72 0.04 -0.03 8.44
CA ALA A 72 -0.58 -0.52 9.67
C ALA A 72 -2.00 -1.07 9.40
N ALA A 73 -2.79 -0.40 8.57
CA ALA A 73 -4.13 -0.81 8.18
C ALA A 73 -4.16 -2.14 7.41
N GLN A 74 -3.03 -2.56 6.87
CA GLN A 74 -2.89 -3.82 6.14
C GLN A 74 -2.32 -4.97 6.99
N GLN A 75 -2.00 -4.72 8.26
CA GLN A 75 -1.56 -5.78 9.15
C GLN A 75 -2.72 -6.72 9.50
N GLN A 76 -2.40 -7.98 9.78
CA GLN A 76 -3.42 -9.01 10.00
C GLN A 76 -4.13 -8.84 11.35
N THR A 77 -3.43 -8.28 12.33
CA THR A 77 -3.93 -8.08 13.70
C THR A 77 -3.60 -6.68 14.20
N ILE A 78 -4.30 -6.24 15.25
CA ILE A 78 -4.00 -4.98 15.95
C ILE A 78 -2.60 -5.05 16.59
N ASP A 79 -2.20 -6.22 17.09
CA ASP A 79 -0.88 -6.42 17.71
C ASP A 79 0.23 -6.28 16.66
N ASP A 80 0.06 -6.84 15.46
CA ASP A 80 1.00 -6.65 14.35
C ASP A 80 1.10 -5.16 13.93
N ALA A 81 -0.03 -4.44 13.92
CA ALA A 81 -0.05 -3.01 13.63
C ALA A 81 0.69 -2.19 14.70
N LEU A 82 0.48 -2.52 15.98
CA LEU A 82 1.20 -1.91 17.10
C LEU A 82 2.71 -2.19 17.02
N ASP A 83 3.09 -3.44 16.80
CA ASP A 83 4.49 -3.86 16.70
C ASP A 83 5.19 -3.16 15.53
N PHE A 84 4.51 -3.06 14.38
CA PHE A 84 4.98 -2.25 13.26
C PHE A 84 5.19 -0.79 13.65
N GLY A 85 4.21 -0.15 14.29
CA GLY A 85 4.29 1.24 14.72
C GLY A 85 5.45 1.50 15.69
N ILE A 86 5.67 0.59 16.66
CA ILE A 86 6.79 0.68 17.59
C ILE A 86 8.13 0.51 16.85
N ARG A 87 8.25 -0.47 15.93
CA ARG A 87 9.45 -0.66 15.12
C ARG A 87 9.74 0.56 14.25
N LEU A 88 8.71 1.17 13.66
CA LEU A 88 8.81 2.36 12.83
C LEU A 88 9.36 3.55 13.63
N LEU A 89 8.74 3.87 14.77
CA LEU A 89 9.18 4.99 15.63
C LEU A 89 10.62 4.78 16.13
N ASN A 90 11.01 3.54 16.44
CA ASN A 90 12.38 3.22 16.85
C ASN A 90 13.40 3.26 15.70
N ALA A 91 12.97 3.08 14.45
CA ALA A 91 13.84 3.15 13.30
C ALA A 91 14.39 4.55 13.05
N ILE A 92 13.66 5.58 13.50
CA ILE A 92 13.99 6.97 13.26
C ILE A 92 14.91 7.47 14.38
N ARG A 93 16.13 7.87 14.00
CA ARG A 93 17.08 8.48 14.93
C ARG A 93 16.62 9.91 15.26
N PRO A 94 16.50 10.30 16.55
CA PRO A 94 16.26 11.69 16.92
C PRO A 94 17.29 12.63 16.27
N GLY A 95 16.80 13.68 15.64
CA GLY A 95 17.59 14.68 14.93
C GLY A 95 17.90 14.36 13.47
N ALA A 96 17.60 13.15 12.98
CA ALA A 96 17.77 12.81 11.57
C ALA A 96 16.79 13.60 10.67
N ASP A 97 17.22 13.90 9.45
CA ASP A 97 16.32 14.38 8.39
C ASP A 97 15.87 13.18 7.55
N VAL A 98 14.64 12.74 7.78
CA VAL A 98 14.06 11.58 7.07
C VAL A 98 13.38 11.95 5.76
N SER A 99 13.41 13.23 5.35
CA SER A 99 12.77 13.66 4.09
C SER A 99 13.28 12.90 2.85
N PRO A 100 14.60 12.62 2.70
CA PRO A 100 15.11 11.85 1.56
C PRO A 100 14.65 10.39 1.53
N ALA A 101 14.24 9.83 2.67
CA ALA A 101 13.83 8.43 2.76
C ALA A 101 12.59 8.12 1.91
N ALA A 102 11.73 9.12 1.62
CA ALA A 102 10.58 8.94 0.74
C ALA A 102 10.97 8.43 -0.65
N SER A 103 11.93 9.11 -1.29
CA SER A 103 12.43 8.71 -2.61
C SER A 103 13.19 7.40 -2.54
N ALA A 104 13.93 7.14 -1.47
CA ALA A 104 14.64 5.88 -1.27
C ALA A 104 13.68 4.67 -1.18
N VAL A 105 12.56 4.82 -0.46
CA VAL A 105 11.49 3.81 -0.40
C VAL A 105 10.89 3.57 -1.78
N ILE A 106 10.52 4.64 -2.50
CA ILE A 106 9.96 4.55 -3.86
C ILE A 106 10.93 3.82 -4.81
N LEU A 107 12.21 4.19 -4.79
CA LEU A 107 13.24 3.56 -5.63
C LEU A 107 13.37 2.06 -5.32
N SER A 108 13.37 1.70 -4.03
CA SER A 108 13.49 0.30 -3.60
C SER A 108 12.33 -0.55 -4.10
N VAL A 109 11.08 -0.08 -3.95
CA VAL A 109 9.91 -0.85 -4.39
C VAL A 109 9.74 -0.87 -5.91
N LEU A 110 10.15 0.19 -6.62
CA LEU A 110 10.19 0.16 -8.08
C LEU A 110 11.22 -0.86 -8.60
N ALA A 111 12.39 -0.94 -7.97
CA ALA A 111 13.40 -1.92 -8.32
C ALA A 111 12.92 -3.35 -8.05
N ASP A 112 12.27 -3.58 -6.92
CA ASP A 112 11.69 -4.88 -6.54
C ASP A 112 10.57 -5.29 -7.53
N ALA A 113 9.63 -4.37 -7.82
CA ALA A 113 8.57 -4.59 -8.82
C ALA A 113 9.12 -4.92 -10.19
N ARG A 114 10.10 -4.15 -10.67
CA ARG A 114 10.75 -4.38 -11.95
C ARG A 114 11.45 -5.73 -12.01
N ALA A 115 12.10 -6.14 -10.92
CA ALA A 115 12.80 -7.41 -10.82
C ALA A 115 11.83 -8.58 -10.88
N PHE A 116 10.77 -8.58 -10.06
CA PHE A 116 9.84 -9.70 -10.04
C PHE A 116 8.98 -9.79 -11.30
N VAL A 117 8.60 -8.65 -11.91
CA VAL A 117 7.87 -8.68 -13.19
C VAL A 117 8.78 -9.20 -14.30
N GLY A 118 10.05 -8.77 -14.30
CA GLY A 118 11.06 -9.23 -15.25
C GLY A 118 11.39 -10.73 -15.17
N GLN A 119 11.03 -11.41 -14.07
CA GLN A 119 11.16 -12.87 -13.96
C GLN A 119 10.02 -13.62 -14.67
N SER A 120 8.85 -12.98 -14.81
CA SER A 120 7.66 -13.57 -15.40
C SER A 120 7.44 -13.16 -16.86
N THR A 121 7.92 -11.98 -17.26
CA THR A 121 7.74 -11.46 -18.61
C THR A 121 8.83 -10.46 -18.98
N ASP A 122 9.13 -10.35 -20.27
CA ASP A 122 9.98 -9.28 -20.78
C ASP A 122 9.29 -7.92 -20.58
N VAL A 123 10.04 -6.95 -20.06
CA VAL A 123 9.56 -5.58 -19.87
C VAL A 123 9.85 -4.78 -21.14
N PRO A 124 8.82 -4.18 -21.77
CA PRO A 124 9.00 -3.39 -22.98
C PRO A 124 9.98 -2.23 -22.78
N ALA A 125 10.76 -1.92 -23.82
CA ALA A 125 11.79 -0.89 -23.77
C ALA A 125 11.22 0.49 -23.42
N GLU A 126 10.01 0.80 -23.89
CA GLU A 126 9.30 2.03 -23.58
C GLU A 126 8.96 2.15 -22.09
N LEU A 127 8.49 1.06 -21.48
CA LEU A 127 8.22 1.02 -20.04
C LEU A 127 9.51 1.13 -19.23
N ASP A 128 10.57 0.43 -19.65
CA ASP A 128 11.87 0.50 -18.98
C ASP A 128 12.46 1.93 -19.04
N ALA A 129 12.33 2.61 -20.19
CA ALA A 129 12.77 3.99 -20.35
C ALA A 129 12.02 4.97 -19.44
N VAL A 130 10.70 4.83 -19.31
CA VAL A 130 9.92 5.68 -18.40
C VAL A 130 10.22 5.37 -16.93
N LEU A 131 10.40 4.09 -16.58
CA LEU A 131 10.86 3.69 -15.25
C LEU A 131 12.19 4.37 -14.90
N GLN A 132 13.18 4.33 -15.81
CA GLN A 132 14.47 5.00 -15.62
C GLN A 132 14.32 6.51 -15.47
N GLN A 133 13.42 7.14 -16.23
CA GLN A 133 13.14 8.58 -16.11
C GLN A 133 12.60 8.92 -14.71
N VAL A 134 11.62 8.16 -14.20
CA VAL A 134 11.06 8.35 -12.86
C VAL A 134 12.11 8.08 -11.78
N GLN A 135 12.90 7.02 -11.91
CA GLN A 135 14.00 6.72 -10.99
C GLN A 135 15.02 7.85 -10.95
N SER A 136 15.36 8.45 -12.09
CA SER A 136 16.27 9.60 -12.14
C SER A 136 15.73 10.80 -11.35
N LEU A 137 14.44 11.13 -11.50
CA LEU A 137 13.81 12.21 -10.73
C LEU A 137 13.80 11.92 -9.22
N GLN A 138 13.51 10.69 -8.83
CA GLN A 138 13.55 10.28 -7.42
C GLN A 138 14.97 10.30 -6.85
N GLN A 139 15.98 9.89 -7.61
CA GLN A 139 17.40 9.98 -7.21
C GLN A 139 17.84 11.43 -7.03
N GLN A 140 17.39 12.35 -7.89
CA GLN A 140 17.66 13.78 -7.73
C GLN A 140 17.08 14.33 -6.43
N VAL A 141 15.83 14.00 -6.09
CA VAL A 141 15.20 14.39 -4.81
C VAL A 141 15.96 13.80 -3.63
N MET A 142 16.32 12.52 -3.69
CA MET A 142 17.11 11.86 -2.65
C MET A 142 18.48 12.52 -2.45
N ALA A 143 19.10 13.05 -3.50
CA ALA A 143 20.33 13.84 -3.46
C ALA A 143 20.13 15.30 -3.00
N GLY A 144 18.93 15.68 -2.57
CA GLY A 144 18.60 17.03 -2.10
C GLY A 144 18.32 18.03 -3.22
N GLN A 145 18.22 17.59 -4.47
CA GLN A 145 17.85 18.45 -5.59
C GLN A 145 16.33 18.65 -5.63
N ARG A 146 15.89 19.69 -6.34
CA ARG A 146 14.46 19.98 -6.57
C ARG A 146 14.19 20.00 -8.06
N PRO A 147 13.88 18.84 -8.68
CA PRO A 147 13.51 18.81 -10.08
C PRO A 147 12.34 19.74 -10.36
N VAL A 148 12.30 20.37 -11.54
CA VAL A 148 11.25 21.34 -11.82
C VAL A 148 9.91 20.63 -12.01
N PRO A 149 8.76 21.24 -11.64
CA PRO A 149 7.45 20.61 -11.77
C PRO A 149 7.09 20.16 -13.20
N ALA A 150 7.72 20.76 -14.22
CA ALA A 150 7.52 20.36 -15.61
C ALA A 150 8.05 18.94 -15.90
N ASP A 151 9.17 18.54 -15.28
CA ASP A 151 9.80 17.24 -15.50
C ASP A 151 8.94 16.12 -14.91
N TRP A 152 8.41 16.31 -13.70
CA TRP A 152 7.44 15.38 -13.09
C TRP A 152 6.17 15.22 -13.91
N ARG A 153 5.65 16.31 -14.50
CA ARG A 153 4.48 16.24 -15.39
C ARG A 153 4.81 15.51 -16.69
N ALA A 154 6.00 15.70 -17.24
CA ALA A 154 6.44 15.00 -18.43
C ALA A 154 6.56 13.50 -18.17
N ALA A 155 7.25 13.10 -17.11
CA ALA A 155 7.39 11.68 -16.73
C ALA A 155 6.03 11.00 -16.50
N ARG A 156 5.09 11.67 -15.81
CA ARG A 156 3.71 11.15 -15.64
C ARG A 156 2.98 10.94 -16.95
N ARG A 157 3.00 11.93 -17.85
CA ARG A 157 2.34 11.78 -19.16
C ARG A 157 2.93 10.62 -19.95
N SER A 158 4.25 10.45 -19.92
CA SER A 158 4.91 9.31 -20.55
C SER A 158 4.50 7.99 -19.90
N ALA A 159 4.42 7.93 -18.57
CA ALA A 159 3.98 6.74 -17.84
C ALA A 159 2.54 6.36 -18.18
N THR A 160 1.59 7.29 -18.09
CA THR A 160 0.19 7.04 -18.46
C THR A 160 0.07 6.57 -19.91
N GLY A 161 0.78 7.21 -20.84
CA GLY A 161 0.76 6.82 -22.25
C GLY A 161 1.30 5.40 -22.50
N VAL A 162 2.30 4.96 -21.74
CA VAL A 162 2.77 3.57 -21.79
C VAL A 162 1.75 2.63 -21.14
N THR A 163 1.20 2.97 -19.96
CA THR A 163 0.18 2.17 -19.26
C THR A 163 -1.02 1.88 -20.17
N ASP A 164 -1.54 2.90 -20.87
CA ASP A 164 -2.70 2.80 -21.75
C ASP A 164 -2.46 1.90 -22.97
N GLY A 165 -1.21 1.68 -23.36
CA GLY A 165 -0.82 0.89 -24.52
C GLY A 165 -0.48 -0.57 -24.22
N LEU A 166 -0.53 -1.00 -22.96
CA LEU A 166 -0.20 -2.37 -22.55
C LEU A 166 -1.44 -3.25 -22.48
N ASP A 167 -1.35 -4.49 -22.98
CA ASP A 167 -2.46 -5.47 -22.90
C ASP A 167 -2.32 -6.45 -21.72
N SER A 168 -1.10 -6.63 -21.20
CA SER A 168 -0.79 -7.55 -20.10
C SER A 168 -1.10 -6.90 -18.76
N GLU A 169 -1.94 -7.53 -17.94
CA GLU A 169 -2.26 -7.04 -16.58
C GLU A 169 -1.03 -6.95 -15.69
N LEU A 170 -0.09 -7.90 -15.84
CA LEU A 170 1.17 -7.86 -15.09
C LEU A 170 2.03 -6.66 -15.49
N LEU A 171 2.16 -6.38 -16.80
CA LEU A 171 2.92 -5.21 -17.26
C LEU A 171 2.21 -3.89 -16.90
N GLN A 172 0.88 -3.84 -17.01
CA GLN A 172 0.07 -2.71 -16.54
C GLN A 172 0.28 -2.46 -15.05
N SER A 173 0.37 -3.51 -14.23
CA SER A 173 0.60 -3.36 -12.79
C SER A 173 1.94 -2.67 -12.47
N LEU A 174 3.01 -3.01 -13.22
CA LEU A 174 4.30 -2.32 -13.12
C LEU A 174 4.20 -0.88 -13.64
N ALA A 175 3.54 -0.65 -14.76
CA ALA A 175 3.37 0.68 -15.33
C ALA A 175 2.60 1.62 -14.38
N VAL A 176 1.56 1.12 -13.72
CA VAL A 176 0.83 1.85 -12.67
C VAL A 176 1.71 2.16 -11.47
N CYS A 177 2.65 1.28 -11.09
CA CYS A 177 3.67 1.59 -10.08
C CYS A 177 4.54 2.77 -10.50
N VAL A 178 5.04 2.75 -11.75
CA VAL A 178 5.87 3.83 -12.32
C VAL A 178 5.11 5.15 -12.38
N GLU A 179 3.86 5.12 -12.86
CA GLU A 179 2.98 6.28 -12.96
C GLU A 179 2.70 6.89 -11.58
N THR A 180 2.39 6.05 -10.60
CA THR A 180 2.12 6.48 -9.23
C THR A 180 3.37 7.07 -8.57
N ALA A 181 4.55 6.50 -8.84
CA ALA A 181 5.83 6.99 -8.35
C ALA A 181 6.31 8.29 -9.02
N ALA A 182 5.67 8.74 -10.11
CA ALA A 182 6.06 9.93 -10.86
C ALA A 182 5.55 11.25 -10.25
N TRP A 183 5.42 11.29 -8.92
CA TRP A 183 5.16 12.52 -8.16
C TRP A 183 6.31 12.84 -7.22
N ASP A 184 6.52 14.14 -7.00
CA ASP A 184 7.50 14.65 -6.04
C ASP A 184 7.02 14.39 -4.60
N PRO A 185 7.72 13.56 -3.80
CA PRO A 185 7.32 13.26 -2.43
C PRO A 185 7.45 14.45 -1.47
N SER A 186 8.16 15.51 -1.84
CA SER A 186 8.23 16.74 -1.04
C SER A 186 6.95 17.57 -1.12
N THR A 187 6.11 17.34 -2.14
CA THR A 187 4.85 18.07 -2.34
C THR A 187 3.62 17.17 -2.30
N SER A 188 3.78 15.86 -2.54
CA SER A 188 2.70 14.88 -2.46
C SER A 188 2.85 14.00 -1.22
N LYS A 189 2.07 14.31 -0.18
CA LYS A 189 2.07 13.53 1.07
C LYS A 189 1.56 12.09 0.92
N ALA A 190 0.91 11.73 -0.19
CA ALA A 190 0.35 10.39 -0.38
C ALA A 190 1.19 9.50 -1.28
N VAL A 191 2.14 10.05 -2.06
CA VAL A 191 2.80 9.32 -3.15
C VAL A 191 3.51 8.05 -2.69
N VAL A 192 4.17 8.08 -1.51
CA VAL A 192 4.88 6.91 -1.00
C VAL A 192 3.89 5.79 -0.70
N TYR A 193 2.84 6.07 0.09
CA TYR A 193 1.79 5.10 0.36
C TYR A 193 1.10 4.60 -0.91
N ASP A 194 0.74 5.49 -1.82
CA ASP A 194 0.07 5.11 -3.07
C ASP A 194 0.96 4.18 -3.90
N THR A 195 2.27 4.45 -3.96
CA THR A 195 3.25 3.60 -4.64
C THR A 195 3.33 2.22 -3.99
N LEU A 196 3.37 2.14 -2.66
CA LEU A 196 3.34 0.85 -1.93
C LEU A 196 2.04 0.08 -2.16
N ARG A 197 0.91 0.79 -2.21
CA ARG A 197 -0.41 0.19 -2.45
C ARG A 197 -0.50 -0.42 -3.84
N VAL A 198 0.02 0.26 -4.87
CA VAL A 198 0.04 -0.30 -6.24
C VAL A 198 1.12 -1.38 -6.40
N TYR A 199 2.22 -1.29 -5.65
CA TYR A 199 3.21 -2.37 -5.53
C TYR A 199 2.58 -3.67 -5.02
N SER A 200 1.76 -3.61 -3.97
CA SER A 200 1.02 -4.79 -3.47
C SER A 200 0.04 -5.34 -4.51
N LYS A 201 -0.56 -4.49 -5.36
CA LYS A 201 -1.37 -4.96 -6.49
C LYS A 201 -0.54 -5.67 -7.56
N ALA A 202 0.67 -5.17 -7.87
CA ALA A 202 1.56 -5.85 -8.79
C ALA A 202 2.01 -7.22 -8.27
N ALA A 203 2.18 -7.38 -6.96
CA ALA A 203 2.42 -8.69 -6.35
C ALA A 203 1.23 -9.65 -6.52
N ILE A 204 -0.02 -9.17 -6.44
CA ILE A 204 -1.21 -9.98 -6.76
C ILE A 204 -1.20 -10.39 -8.24
N SER A 205 -0.97 -9.45 -9.16
CA SER A 205 -0.91 -9.76 -10.60
C SER A 205 0.19 -10.80 -10.91
N LYS A 206 1.33 -10.74 -10.21
CA LYS A 206 2.36 -11.78 -10.30
C LYS A 206 1.84 -13.13 -9.81
N ALA A 207 1.19 -13.16 -8.65
CA ALA A 207 0.64 -14.38 -8.07
C ALA A 207 -0.45 -15.00 -8.97
N ASP A 208 -1.24 -14.17 -9.65
CA ASP A 208 -2.22 -14.63 -10.64
C ASP A 208 -1.53 -15.33 -11.83
N VAL A 209 -0.48 -14.72 -12.38
CA VAL A 209 0.32 -15.34 -13.46
C VAL A 209 0.97 -16.65 -13.00
N GLU A 210 1.60 -16.66 -11.82
CA GLU A 210 2.31 -17.85 -11.29
C GLU A 210 1.36 -19.00 -10.93
N SER A 211 0.16 -18.68 -10.47
CA SER A 211 -0.85 -19.67 -10.12
C SER A 211 -1.67 -20.16 -11.32
N GLY A 212 -1.52 -19.49 -12.48
CA GLY A 212 -2.33 -19.74 -13.66
C GLY A 212 -3.78 -19.26 -13.52
N TYR A 213 -4.06 -18.31 -12.62
CA TYR A 213 -5.37 -17.64 -12.58
C TYR A 213 -5.53 -16.76 -13.82
N THR A 214 -6.68 -16.87 -14.49
CA THR A 214 -6.92 -16.19 -15.77
C THR A 214 -8.14 -15.27 -15.73
N LYS A 215 -8.26 -14.40 -16.74
CA LYS A 215 -9.50 -13.63 -16.98
C LYS A 215 -10.71 -14.52 -17.23
N GLU A 216 -10.50 -15.72 -17.76
CA GLU A 216 -11.57 -16.70 -17.96
C GLU A 216 -12.09 -17.24 -16.63
N ASP A 217 -11.19 -17.51 -15.66
CA ASP A 217 -11.57 -17.88 -14.29
C ASP A 217 -12.44 -16.78 -13.64
N ASP A 218 -12.01 -15.52 -13.74
CA ASP A 218 -12.76 -14.37 -13.19
C ASP A 218 -14.15 -14.22 -13.86
N THR A 219 -14.21 -14.38 -15.18
CA THR A 219 -15.46 -14.33 -15.95
C THR A 219 -16.40 -15.47 -15.55
N ASN A 220 -15.87 -16.68 -15.40
CA ASN A 220 -16.63 -17.85 -14.96
C ASN A 220 -17.21 -17.65 -13.55
N ILE A 221 -16.39 -17.15 -12.61
CA ILE A 221 -16.83 -16.82 -11.25
C ILE A 221 -17.96 -15.79 -11.27
N ARG A 222 -17.79 -14.66 -11.98
CA ARG A 222 -18.82 -13.60 -12.04
C ARG A 222 -20.13 -14.09 -12.65
N THR A 223 -20.05 -14.93 -13.67
CA THR A 223 -21.22 -15.53 -14.32
C THR A 223 -22.01 -16.39 -13.34
N HIS A 224 -21.33 -17.23 -12.55
CA HIS A 224 -21.99 -18.07 -11.55
C HIS A 224 -22.53 -17.26 -10.36
N LEU A 225 -21.81 -16.25 -9.87
CA LEU A 225 -22.32 -15.35 -8.82
C LEU A 225 -23.61 -14.64 -9.27
N LYS A 226 -23.64 -14.18 -10.53
CA LYS A 226 -24.85 -13.59 -11.11
C LYS A 226 -25.98 -14.61 -11.25
N LEU A 227 -25.68 -15.83 -11.68
CA LEU A 227 -26.67 -16.91 -11.76
C LEU A 227 -27.30 -17.21 -10.39
N MET A 228 -26.49 -17.29 -9.33
CA MET A 228 -26.96 -17.49 -7.95
C MET A 228 -27.86 -16.35 -7.49
N TRP A 229 -27.47 -15.10 -7.78
CA TRP A 229 -28.30 -13.95 -7.49
C TRP A 229 -29.64 -14.00 -8.21
N ASP A 230 -29.62 -14.12 -9.55
CA ASP A 230 -30.81 -14.04 -10.39
C ASP A 230 -31.80 -15.20 -10.10
N THR A 231 -31.28 -16.39 -9.79
CA THR A 231 -32.11 -17.60 -9.59
C THR A 231 -32.65 -17.71 -8.15
N HIS A 232 -31.86 -17.32 -7.15
CA HIS A 232 -32.17 -17.65 -5.75
C HIS A 232 -32.44 -16.44 -4.85
N LEU A 233 -31.90 -15.25 -5.14
CA LEU A 233 -31.96 -14.11 -4.21
C LEU A 233 -32.71 -12.89 -4.74
N ALA A 234 -32.70 -12.65 -6.05
CA ALA A 234 -33.21 -11.41 -6.65
C ALA A 234 -34.67 -11.10 -6.27
N SER A 235 -35.50 -12.12 -6.12
CA SER A 235 -36.91 -11.98 -5.76
C SER A 235 -37.25 -12.48 -4.34
N LYS A 236 -36.25 -12.75 -3.50
CA LYS A 236 -36.41 -13.41 -2.19
C LYS A 236 -35.70 -12.65 -1.07
N PRO A 237 -36.20 -11.45 -0.70
CA PRO A 237 -35.60 -10.65 0.38
C PRO A 237 -35.54 -11.39 1.72
N GLU A 238 -36.49 -12.29 1.98
CA GLU A 238 -36.53 -13.11 3.20
C GLU A 238 -35.31 -14.02 3.37
N LEU A 239 -34.70 -14.49 2.26
CA LEU A 239 -33.48 -15.30 2.33
C LEU A 239 -32.25 -14.43 2.64
N GLN A 240 -32.25 -13.18 2.18
CA GLN A 240 -31.19 -12.21 2.47
C GLN A 240 -31.24 -11.80 3.95
N GLU A 241 -32.44 -11.62 4.51
CA GLU A 241 -32.64 -11.36 5.95
C GLU A 241 -32.18 -12.52 6.84
N GLN A 242 -32.23 -13.75 6.32
CA GLN A 242 -31.69 -14.95 6.98
C GLN A 242 -30.17 -15.09 6.82
N GLY A 243 -29.50 -14.15 6.15
CA GLY A 243 -28.06 -14.14 5.95
C GLY A 243 -27.57 -15.06 4.82
N ILE A 244 -28.46 -15.58 3.96
CA ILE A 244 -28.06 -16.37 2.80
C ILE A 244 -27.44 -15.44 1.76
N THR A 245 -26.26 -15.79 1.27
CA THR A 245 -25.50 -15.04 0.28
C THR A 245 -25.32 -15.82 -1.01
N VAL A 246 -24.95 -15.14 -2.08
CA VAL A 246 -24.54 -15.79 -3.34
C VAL A 246 -23.39 -16.78 -3.13
N PHE A 247 -22.51 -16.56 -2.15
CA PHE A 247 -21.38 -17.45 -1.87
C PHE A 247 -21.81 -18.75 -1.17
N SER A 248 -22.74 -18.67 -0.21
CA SER A 248 -23.29 -19.87 0.42
C SER A 248 -24.06 -20.73 -0.59
N LEU A 249 -24.80 -20.08 -1.50
CA LEU A 249 -25.50 -20.78 -2.59
C LEU A 249 -24.54 -21.39 -3.61
N LEU A 250 -23.44 -20.69 -3.92
CA LEU A 250 -22.39 -21.21 -4.79
C LEU A 250 -21.74 -22.47 -4.18
N ALA A 251 -21.48 -22.49 -2.87
CA ALA A 251 -20.93 -23.68 -2.20
C ALA A 251 -21.86 -24.90 -2.29
N GLU A 252 -23.17 -24.67 -2.30
CA GLU A 252 -24.19 -25.73 -2.43
C GLU A 252 -24.36 -26.21 -3.88
N HIS A 253 -24.48 -25.28 -4.84
CA HIS A 253 -24.87 -25.58 -6.21
C HIS A 253 -23.69 -25.73 -7.19
N HIS A 254 -22.56 -25.08 -6.92
CA HIS A 254 -21.36 -25.03 -7.76
C HIS A 254 -20.08 -25.09 -6.90
N PRO A 255 -19.86 -26.20 -6.16
CA PRO A 255 -18.77 -26.30 -5.19
C PRO A 255 -17.38 -26.11 -5.81
N ASP A 256 -17.19 -26.49 -7.07
CA ASP A 256 -15.95 -26.29 -7.83
C ASP A 256 -15.63 -24.80 -8.04
N VAL A 257 -16.64 -23.98 -8.38
CA VAL A 257 -16.47 -22.52 -8.53
C VAL A 257 -16.24 -21.87 -7.17
N HIS A 258 -16.94 -22.33 -6.13
CA HIS A 258 -16.69 -21.88 -4.76
C HIS A 258 -15.26 -22.16 -4.30
N ASP A 259 -14.77 -23.37 -4.51
CA ASP A 259 -13.40 -23.76 -4.13
C ASP A 259 -12.36 -22.94 -4.90
N LYS A 260 -12.63 -22.60 -6.17
CA LYS A 260 -11.79 -21.69 -6.95
C LYS A 260 -11.75 -20.27 -6.35
N ILE A 261 -12.87 -19.73 -5.86
CA ILE A 261 -12.90 -18.43 -5.15
C ILE A 261 -12.09 -18.50 -3.86
N VAL A 262 -12.28 -19.54 -3.05
CA VAL A 262 -11.52 -19.73 -1.80
C VAL A 262 -10.02 -19.82 -2.08
N TRP A 263 -9.65 -20.56 -3.12
CA TRP A 263 -8.28 -20.69 -3.58
C TRP A 263 -7.70 -19.34 -4.03
N LYS A 264 -8.42 -18.57 -4.85
CA LYS A 264 -8.00 -17.23 -5.30
C LYS A 264 -7.82 -16.26 -4.14
N ASN A 265 -8.80 -16.22 -3.23
CA ASN A 265 -8.72 -15.38 -2.03
C ASN A 265 -7.49 -15.69 -1.16
N ARG A 266 -7.10 -16.97 -1.08
CA ARG A 266 -5.88 -17.37 -0.37
C ARG A 266 -4.62 -16.84 -1.07
N ILE A 267 -4.53 -17.02 -2.40
CA ILE A 267 -3.40 -16.52 -3.18
C ILE A 267 -3.24 -15.00 -3.05
N ASP A 268 -4.35 -14.27 -3.19
CA ASP A 268 -4.34 -12.80 -3.09
C ASP A 268 -3.92 -12.36 -1.71
N ARG A 269 -4.48 -13.00 -0.67
CA ARG A 269 -4.13 -12.72 0.70
C ARG A 269 -2.64 -12.96 0.96
N ASP A 270 -2.09 -14.09 0.51
CA ASP A 270 -0.69 -14.43 0.72
C ASP A 270 0.24 -13.46 -0.01
N ALA A 271 -0.11 -13.07 -1.25
CA ALA A 271 0.60 -12.08 -2.04
C ALA A 271 0.59 -10.70 -1.36
N ILE A 272 -0.57 -10.24 -0.89
CA ILE A 272 -0.74 -8.97 -0.17
C ILE A 272 0.06 -8.98 1.13
N ILE A 273 -0.01 -10.04 1.93
CA ILE A 273 0.74 -10.15 3.19
C ILE A 273 2.24 -10.07 2.93
N SER A 274 2.73 -10.81 1.92
CA SER A 274 4.14 -10.79 1.54
C SER A 274 4.59 -9.40 1.08
N ALA A 275 3.82 -8.76 0.20
CA ALA A 275 4.12 -7.42 -0.31
C ALA A 275 4.10 -6.36 0.79
N ASN A 276 3.11 -6.41 1.68
CA ASN A 276 3.00 -5.45 2.79
C ASN A 276 4.12 -5.62 3.83
N ARG A 277 4.52 -6.87 4.12
CA ARG A 277 5.70 -7.13 4.96
C ARG A 277 6.95 -6.53 4.32
N ARG A 278 7.15 -6.77 3.02
CA ARG A 278 8.28 -6.20 2.27
C ARG A 278 8.25 -4.67 2.29
N ALA A 279 7.10 -4.05 2.08
CA ALA A 279 6.92 -2.61 2.14
C ALA A 279 7.27 -2.04 3.54
N ALA A 280 6.81 -2.70 4.61
CA ALA A 280 7.14 -2.33 5.99
C ALA A 280 8.65 -2.41 6.27
N ASP A 281 9.28 -3.50 5.82
CA ASP A 281 10.72 -3.71 6.02
C ASP A 281 11.55 -2.69 5.23
N VAL A 282 11.21 -2.43 3.96
CA VAL A 282 11.84 -1.38 3.14
C VAL A 282 11.73 -0.02 3.82
N LEU A 283 10.53 0.36 4.28
CA LEU A 283 10.34 1.63 4.98
C LEU A 283 11.25 1.73 6.22
N ILE A 284 11.26 0.71 7.08
CA ILE A 284 12.08 0.68 8.28
C ILE A 284 13.58 0.73 7.94
N GLU A 285 14.02 0.01 6.91
CA GLU A 285 15.41 -0.01 6.46
C GLU A 285 15.86 1.37 5.97
N GLN A 286 15.05 2.03 5.14
CA GLN A 286 15.39 3.37 4.63
C GLN A 286 15.40 4.42 5.74
N LEU A 287 14.51 4.33 6.73
CA LEU A 287 14.51 5.24 7.87
C LEU A 287 15.74 5.06 8.77
N LYS A 288 16.25 3.83 8.93
CA LYS A 288 17.49 3.56 9.68
C LYS A 288 18.75 4.12 9.00
N GLN A 289 18.70 4.31 7.69
CA GLN A 289 19.83 4.80 6.89
C GLN A 289 19.88 6.33 6.81
N ALA A 290 18.82 7.04 7.25
CA ALA A 290 18.75 8.51 7.30
C ALA A 290 19.42 9.11 8.56
#